data_AF-A0A8K2A7Z8-F1
#
_entry.id   AF-A0A8K2A7Z8-F1
#
_cell.length_a   1.000
_cell.length_b   1.000
_cell.length_c   1.000
_cell.angle_alpha   90.00
_cell.angle_beta   90.00
_cell.angle_gamma   90.00
#
_symmetry.space_group_name_H-M   'P 1'
#
loop_
_entity.id
_entity.type
_entity.pdbx_description
1 polymer ?
#
loop_
_entity_poly.entity_id
_entity_poly.type
_entity_poly.pdbx_seq_one_letter_code
_entity_poly.pdbx_strand_id
1 'polypeptide(L)'
;MSAKLRWMLWRSTQSHQGFAMPVAMGVGVILMLLGMTMIVRSQDDRQNAIALSDRTKGLSIAEVGITRTQSLFQRAPELARLPYDHKDSSQSNAWVQYLEKEVCGTTLGEVIDVDQIIDDWVPVANTGHFKIIGYEPPGTGETSGTLRVVGTNDITSIQDNNPEKSLQAVVVDIPVVSSPPIGQEPALWVATFDAPGNGNLGGGNQKINGNVQTKDCEVTSGLFDKSKNLSDLKKWKLNIAPALDFPPLPLLPSHISSALTPSQLCGSKNCQLPRSGDNPDPGTPNIYSYLVTDLDIGNNSLSVSSGSVVRLYVQGNIDLKGNAGIKGETNALQIYGSNGKGVNGPAMNYAVAGDTKIYETSELKISGTADIYAFIFAPAAMAGINGGGNGLGIFGAIWINTWAGPPFGSNSNKNVVNLPTSFNWSLLPSTLQNSFSKIQPITAWRQEADPFRTSN
;
A
#
# COMPACT_ATOMS: atom_id res chain seq x y z
N MET A 1 -102.50 43.82 -16.51
CA MET A 1 -101.17 43.24 -16.84
C MET A 1 -101.13 42.96 -18.33
N SER A 2 -100.13 43.49 -19.03
CA SER A 2 -100.21 43.78 -20.47
C SER A 2 -99.84 42.60 -21.37
N ALA A 3 -100.52 42.54 -22.53
CA ALA A 3 -100.31 41.57 -23.60
C ALA A 3 -98.87 41.56 -24.19
N LYS A 4 -98.03 42.54 -23.83
CA LYS A 4 -96.61 42.60 -24.20
C LYS A 4 -95.73 41.58 -23.45
N LEU A 5 -96.12 41.14 -22.25
CA LEU A 5 -95.33 40.14 -21.50
C LEU A 5 -95.57 38.70 -21.95
N ARG A 6 -96.74 38.40 -22.54
CA ARG A 6 -97.06 37.07 -23.09
C ARG A 6 -96.38 36.78 -24.42
N TRP A 7 -96.06 37.81 -25.20
CA TRP A 7 -95.40 37.64 -26.50
C TRP A 7 -93.88 37.49 -26.38
N MET A 8 -93.27 37.91 -25.25
CA MET A 8 -91.83 37.76 -25.01
C MET A 8 -91.42 36.37 -24.49
N LEU A 9 -92.33 35.61 -23.87
CA LEU A 9 -92.00 34.27 -23.34
C LEU A 9 -92.22 33.12 -24.34
N TRP A 10 -92.79 33.39 -25.51
CA TRP A 10 -93.01 32.35 -26.53
C TRP A 10 -91.88 32.24 -27.57
N ARG A 11 -90.93 33.19 -27.58
CA ARG A 11 -89.90 33.26 -28.63
C ARG A 11 -88.53 32.67 -28.26
N SER A 12 -88.35 32.09 -27.06
CA SER A 12 -87.03 31.66 -26.59
C SER A 12 -86.83 30.14 -26.42
N THR A 13 -87.75 29.28 -26.87
CA THR A 13 -87.66 27.84 -26.57
C THR A 13 -87.76 26.91 -27.77
N GLN A 14 -87.59 27.38 -29.01
CA GLN A 14 -87.37 26.48 -30.14
C GLN A 14 -86.31 27.01 -31.11
N SER A 15 -85.49 26.08 -31.60
CA SER A 15 -84.27 26.25 -32.41
C SER A 15 -83.00 26.41 -31.53
N HIS A 16 -82.14 25.42 -31.32
CA HIS A 16 -81.51 24.53 -32.31
C HIS A 16 -81.16 23.15 -31.72
N GLN A 17 -81.93 22.10 -32.04
CA GLN A 17 -81.59 20.70 -31.68
C GLN A 17 -80.74 19.97 -32.75
N GLY A 18 -80.26 20.67 -33.79
CA GLY A 18 -79.46 20.06 -34.88
C GLY A 18 -77.94 20.23 -34.77
N PHE A 19 -77.43 21.13 -33.93
CA PHE A 19 -75.98 21.42 -33.81
C PHE A 19 -75.37 21.00 -32.47
N ALA A 20 -76.19 20.59 -31.50
CA ALA A 20 -75.69 20.14 -30.20
C ALA A 20 -74.93 18.81 -30.29
N MET A 21 -75.33 17.91 -31.19
CA MET A 21 -74.69 16.59 -31.31
C MET A 21 -73.28 16.67 -31.90
N PRO A 22 -73.01 17.42 -33.00
CA PRO A 22 -71.64 17.62 -33.48
C PRO A 22 -70.76 18.43 -32.52
N VAL A 23 -71.33 19.40 -31.80
CA VAL A 23 -70.58 20.18 -30.79
C VAL A 23 -70.22 19.33 -29.58
N ALA A 24 -71.14 18.49 -29.08
CA ALA A 24 -70.86 17.55 -28.00
C ALA A 24 -69.82 16.49 -28.41
N MET A 25 -69.88 15.99 -29.65
CA MET A 25 -68.85 15.12 -30.20
C MET A 25 -67.50 15.84 -30.34
N GLY A 26 -67.49 17.09 -30.81
CA GLY A 26 -66.28 17.90 -30.92
C GLY A 26 -65.62 18.19 -29.57
N VAL A 27 -66.41 18.56 -28.56
CA VAL A 27 -65.91 18.78 -27.18
C VAL A 27 -65.43 17.46 -26.56
N GLY A 28 -66.14 16.34 -26.80
CA GLY A 28 -65.71 15.01 -26.34
C GLY A 28 -64.36 14.58 -26.91
N VAL A 29 -64.10 14.84 -28.20
CA VAL A 29 -62.80 14.55 -28.84
C VAL A 29 -61.70 15.46 -28.30
N ILE A 30 -61.97 16.74 -28.07
CA ILE A 30 -61.00 17.67 -27.48
C ILE A 30 -60.63 17.25 -26.05
N LEU A 31 -61.61 16.85 -25.24
CA LEU A 31 -61.37 16.35 -23.88
C LEU A 31 -60.60 15.02 -23.88
N MET A 32 -60.85 14.14 -24.86
CA MET A 32 -60.11 12.88 -25.02
C MET A 32 -58.64 13.12 -25.42
N LEU A 33 -58.37 14.10 -26.30
CA LEU A 33 -57.01 14.51 -26.67
C LEU A 33 -56.25 15.14 -25.50
N LEU A 34 -56.93 15.97 -24.69
CA LEU A 34 -56.35 16.53 -23.46
C LEU A 34 -56.08 15.44 -22.42
N GLY A 35 -56.96 14.44 -22.30
CA GLY A 35 -56.75 13.27 -21.45
C GLY A 35 -55.55 12.42 -21.90
N MET A 36 -55.45 12.11 -23.21
CA MET A 36 -54.32 11.35 -23.75
C MET A 36 -52.99 12.07 -23.58
N THR A 37 -52.93 13.39 -23.80
CA THR A 37 -51.70 14.17 -23.62
C THR A 37 -51.25 14.24 -22.14
N MET A 38 -52.19 14.31 -21.19
CA MET A 38 -51.87 14.19 -19.75
C MET A 38 -51.37 12.79 -19.37
N ILE A 39 -51.92 11.73 -19.96
CA ILE A 39 -51.48 10.34 -19.71
C ILE A 39 -50.08 10.11 -20.28
N VAL A 40 -49.79 10.56 -21.51
CA VAL A 40 -48.45 10.44 -22.12
C VAL A 40 -47.42 11.18 -21.28
N ARG A 41 -47.70 12.42 -20.89
CA ARG A 41 -46.81 13.19 -20.02
C ARG A 41 -46.62 12.54 -18.64
N SER A 42 -47.67 11.94 -18.08
CA SER A 42 -47.58 11.22 -16.80
C SER A 42 -46.75 9.94 -16.90
N GLN A 43 -46.73 9.28 -18.05
CA GLN A 43 -45.86 8.13 -18.29
C GLN A 43 -44.41 8.58 -18.41
N ASP A 44 -44.14 9.65 -19.14
CA ASP A 44 -42.80 10.24 -19.27
C ASP A 44 -42.26 10.70 -17.91
N ASP A 45 -43.07 11.40 -17.11
CA ASP A 45 -42.68 11.86 -15.77
C ASP A 45 -42.41 10.68 -14.82
N ARG A 46 -43.21 9.62 -14.91
CA ARG A 46 -43.00 8.39 -14.13
C ARG A 46 -41.71 7.68 -14.56
N GLN A 47 -41.44 7.56 -15.85
CA GLN A 47 -40.21 6.94 -16.36
C GLN A 47 -38.98 7.75 -15.98
N ASN A 48 -39.04 9.08 -16.06
CA ASN A 48 -37.97 9.97 -15.64
C ASN A 48 -37.72 9.88 -14.13
N ALA A 49 -38.77 9.82 -13.31
CA ALA A 49 -38.64 9.68 -11.86
C ALA A 49 -38.06 8.32 -11.45
N ILE A 50 -38.47 7.23 -12.13
CA ILE A 50 -37.90 5.90 -11.93
C ILE A 50 -36.42 5.89 -12.32
N ALA A 51 -36.10 6.39 -13.51
CA ALA A 51 -34.71 6.48 -13.99
C ALA A 51 -33.83 7.32 -13.05
N LEU A 52 -34.33 8.43 -12.50
CA LEU A 52 -33.59 9.24 -11.53
C LEU A 52 -33.36 8.49 -10.22
N SER A 53 -34.39 7.83 -9.70
CA SER A 53 -34.29 6.98 -8.50
C SER A 53 -33.25 5.88 -8.67
N ASP A 54 -33.26 5.19 -9.82
CA ASP A 54 -32.33 4.09 -10.10
C ASP A 54 -30.89 4.59 -10.27
N ARG A 55 -30.70 5.78 -10.87
CA ARG A 55 -29.40 6.45 -10.90
C ARG A 55 -28.87 6.77 -9.50
N THR A 56 -29.71 7.33 -8.63
CA THR A 56 -29.30 7.63 -7.24
C THR A 56 -28.92 6.36 -6.48
N LYS A 57 -29.65 5.27 -6.67
CA LYS A 57 -29.32 3.97 -6.05
C LYS A 57 -28.02 3.40 -6.60
N GLY A 58 -27.84 3.37 -7.92
CA GLY A 58 -26.61 2.92 -8.58
C GLY A 58 -25.39 3.71 -8.08
N LEU A 59 -25.52 5.02 -7.91
CA LEU A 59 -24.48 5.88 -7.34
C LEU A 59 -24.12 5.47 -5.90
N SER A 60 -25.12 5.33 -5.03
CA SER A 60 -24.88 4.93 -3.63
C SER A 60 -24.20 3.56 -3.51
N ILE A 61 -24.51 2.63 -4.43
CA ILE A 61 -23.92 1.30 -4.48
C ILE A 61 -22.46 1.38 -4.95
N ALA A 62 -22.17 2.21 -5.95
CA ALA A 62 -20.81 2.46 -6.41
C ALA A 62 -19.95 3.11 -5.32
N GLU A 63 -20.49 4.04 -4.52
CA GLU A 63 -19.80 4.64 -3.36
C GLU A 63 -19.42 3.60 -2.29
N VAL A 64 -20.30 2.61 -2.05
CA VAL A 64 -19.97 1.48 -1.17
C VAL A 64 -18.84 0.65 -1.77
N GLY A 65 -18.86 0.39 -3.08
CA GLY A 65 -17.78 -0.30 -3.78
C GLY A 65 -16.44 0.41 -3.63
N ILE A 66 -16.42 1.73 -3.84
CA ILE A 66 -15.24 2.58 -3.63
C ILE A 66 -14.71 2.47 -2.19
N THR A 67 -15.60 2.52 -1.19
CA THR A 67 -15.22 2.41 0.22
C THR A 67 -14.60 1.05 0.53
N ARG A 68 -15.16 -0.03 -0.04
CA ARG A 68 -14.60 -1.39 0.10
C ARG A 68 -13.23 -1.50 -0.58
N THR A 69 -13.05 -0.94 -1.78
CA THR A 69 -11.74 -0.93 -2.46
C THR A 69 -10.72 -0.10 -1.69
N GLN A 70 -11.12 1.03 -1.09
CA GLN A 70 -10.23 1.82 -0.25
C GLN A 70 -9.81 1.03 1.00
N SER A 71 -10.73 0.29 1.63
CA SER A 71 -10.40 -0.61 2.74
C SER A 71 -9.44 -1.74 2.30
N LEU A 72 -9.65 -2.30 1.11
CA LEU A 72 -8.75 -3.28 0.50
C LEU A 72 -7.34 -2.70 0.37
N PHE A 73 -7.19 -1.51 -0.20
CA PHE A 73 -5.88 -0.87 -0.31
C PHE A 73 -5.25 -0.49 1.03
N GLN A 74 -6.05 -0.22 2.07
CA GLN A 74 -5.50 -0.01 3.42
C GLN A 74 -4.93 -1.32 4.00
N ARG A 75 -5.50 -2.47 3.65
CA ARG A 75 -5.02 -3.80 4.08
C ARG A 75 -3.87 -4.31 3.19
N ALA A 76 -3.91 -4.01 1.90
CA ALA A 76 -2.89 -4.35 0.90
C ALA A 76 -2.47 -3.11 0.10
N PRO A 77 -1.58 -2.26 0.65
CA PRO A 77 -1.16 -1.03 -0.01
C PRO A 77 -0.41 -1.24 -1.33
N GLU A 78 0.15 -2.43 -1.56
CA GLU A 78 0.83 -2.77 -2.81
C GLU A 78 -0.11 -2.88 -4.00
N LEU A 79 -1.39 -3.24 -3.78
CA LEU A 79 -2.39 -3.23 -4.85
C LEU A 79 -2.57 -1.83 -5.46
N ALA A 80 -2.31 -0.76 -4.69
CA ALA A 80 -2.37 0.62 -5.16
C ALA A 80 -1.26 0.98 -6.16
N ARG A 81 -0.27 0.10 -6.34
CA ARG A 81 0.80 0.26 -7.34
C ARG A 81 0.60 -0.60 -8.58
N LEU A 82 -0.34 -1.54 -8.54
CA LEU A 82 -0.57 -2.50 -9.60
C LEU A 82 -1.77 -2.04 -10.44
N PRO A 83 -1.71 -2.11 -11.78
CA PRO A 83 -2.88 -1.87 -12.61
C PRO A 83 -3.91 -2.98 -12.45
N TYR A 84 -5.17 -2.64 -12.66
CA TYR A 84 -6.27 -3.60 -12.73
C TYR A 84 -7.18 -3.29 -13.91
N ASP A 85 -7.50 -4.31 -14.69
CA ASP A 85 -8.51 -4.26 -15.75
C ASP A 85 -9.42 -5.49 -15.66
N HIS A 86 -10.73 -5.26 -15.52
CA HIS A 86 -11.72 -6.34 -15.44
C HIS A 86 -11.86 -7.15 -16.74
N LYS A 87 -11.41 -6.60 -17.88
CA LYS A 87 -11.43 -7.31 -19.17
C LYS A 87 -10.28 -8.31 -19.28
N ASP A 88 -9.25 -8.14 -18.46
CA ASP A 88 -8.14 -9.07 -18.38
C ASP A 88 -8.55 -10.29 -17.53
N SER A 89 -9.38 -11.14 -18.14
CA SER A 89 -10.03 -12.31 -17.53
C SER A 89 -9.10 -13.50 -17.25
N SER A 90 -7.79 -13.26 -17.10
CA SER A 90 -6.80 -14.31 -16.93
C SER A 90 -5.90 -14.07 -15.71
N GLN A 91 -5.18 -15.11 -15.29
CA GLN A 91 -4.10 -15.03 -14.29
C GLN A 91 -3.00 -14.01 -14.65
N SER A 92 -3.11 -13.23 -15.73
CA SER A 92 -2.26 -12.07 -16.04
C SER A 92 -2.60 -10.80 -15.27
N ASN A 93 -3.81 -10.67 -14.73
CA ASN A 93 -4.19 -9.47 -13.98
C ASN A 93 -3.32 -9.35 -12.72
N ALA A 94 -2.61 -8.23 -12.58
CA ALA A 94 -1.62 -8.04 -11.52
C ALA A 94 -2.24 -8.09 -10.11
N TRP A 95 -3.50 -7.68 -9.94
CA TRP A 95 -4.20 -7.81 -8.66
C TRP A 95 -4.53 -9.25 -8.35
N VAL A 96 -5.01 -10.01 -9.34
CA VAL A 96 -5.33 -11.44 -9.20
C VAL A 96 -4.06 -12.21 -8.85
N GLN A 97 -2.96 -12.02 -9.60
CA GLN A 97 -1.67 -12.64 -9.28
C GLN A 97 -1.18 -12.34 -7.86
N TYR A 98 -1.36 -11.09 -7.43
CA TYR A 98 -0.96 -10.68 -6.09
C TYR A 98 -1.80 -11.36 -5.00
N LEU A 99 -3.10 -11.54 -5.23
CA LEU A 99 -4.04 -12.10 -4.27
C LEU A 99 -4.10 -13.63 -4.27
N GLU A 100 -3.84 -14.27 -5.42
CA GLU A 100 -3.64 -15.71 -5.52
C GLU A 100 -2.30 -16.16 -4.93
N LYS A 101 -1.37 -15.22 -4.65
CA LYS A 101 -0.12 -15.53 -3.98
C LYS A 101 -0.41 -16.23 -2.66
N GLU A 102 0.08 -17.46 -2.54
CA GLU A 102 -0.03 -18.22 -1.31
C GLU A 102 0.85 -17.56 -0.24
N VAL A 103 0.23 -17.16 0.88
CA VAL A 103 0.96 -16.71 2.05
C VAL A 103 0.39 -17.38 3.29
N CYS A 104 1.29 -18.02 4.05
CA CYS A 104 0.96 -18.74 5.27
C CYS A 104 -0.02 -19.91 5.06
N GLY A 105 0.10 -20.62 3.94
CA GLY A 105 -0.73 -21.79 3.60
C GLY A 105 -2.16 -21.45 3.17
N THR A 106 -2.46 -20.16 2.99
CA THR A 106 -3.74 -19.61 2.51
C THR A 106 -3.48 -18.65 1.36
N THR A 107 -4.44 -18.45 0.46
CA THR A 107 -4.31 -17.40 -0.55
C THR A 107 -4.40 -16.04 0.12
N LEU A 108 -3.66 -15.05 -0.38
CA LEU A 108 -3.72 -13.69 0.17
C LEU A 108 -5.15 -13.10 0.08
N GLY A 109 -5.92 -13.49 -0.94
CA GLY A 109 -7.35 -13.22 -1.06
C GLY A 109 -8.15 -13.67 0.17
N GLU A 110 -7.89 -14.88 0.67
CA GLU A 110 -8.55 -15.42 1.87
C GLU A 110 -8.11 -14.68 3.15
N VAL A 111 -6.81 -14.38 3.28
CA VAL A 111 -6.26 -13.61 4.42
C VAL A 111 -6.82 -12.20 4.49
N ILE A 112 -7.03 -11.57 3.32
CA ILE A 112 -7.51 -10.19 3.20
C ILE A 112 -9.04 -10.14 2.98
N ASP A 113 -9.72 -11.29 2.95
CA ASP A 113 -11.17 -11.43 2.74
C ASP A 113 -11.63 -10.69 1.45
N VAL A 114 -10.95 -10.99 0.33
CA VAL A 114 -11.05 -10.27 -0.96
C VAL A 114 -11.70 -11.12 -2.04
N ASP A 115 -12.01 -12.39 -1.78
CA ASP A 115 -12.37 -13.41 -2.77
C ASP A 115 -13.58 -13.07 -3.64
N GLN A 116 -14.37 -12.05 -3.27
CA GLN A 116 -15.52 -11.58 -4.05
C GLN A 116 -15.35 -10.22 -4.72
N ILE A 117 -14.24 -9.49 -4.51
CA ILE A 117 -14.14 -8.07 -4.91
C ILE A 117 -13.72 -7.89 -6.37
N ILE A 118 -13.04 -8.88 -6.97
CA ILE A 118 -12.19 -8.67 -8.15
C ILE A 118 -12.72 -9.30 -9.44
N ASP A 119 -13.52 -10.36 -9.39
CA ASP A 119 -13.98 -11.01 -10.63
C ASP A 119 -15.48 -10.92 -10.88
N ASP A 120 -16.27 -10.72 -9.83
CA ASP A 120 -17.73 -10.78 -9.92
C ASP A 120 -18.44 -9.52 -9.40
N TRP A 121 -19.74 -9.45 -9.68
CA TRP A 121 -20.64 -8.48 -9.09
C TRP A 121 -20.77 -8.71 -7.59
N VAL A 122 -20.25 -7.77 -6.81
CA VAL A 122 -20.22 -7.87 -5.36
C VAL A 122 -21.54 -7.39 -4.77
N PRO A 123 -22.23 -8.21 -3.96
CA PRO A 123 -23.48 -7.79 -3.34
C PRO A 123 -23.26 -6.69 -2.29
N VAL A 124 -24.14 -5.68 -2.33
CA VAL A 124 -24.31 -4.65 -1.31
C VAL A 124 -25.64 -4.90 -0.61
N ALA A 125 -25.63 -5.87 0.31
CA ALA A 125 -26.82 -6.31 1.04
C ALA A 125 -28.01 -6.55 0.08
N ASN A 126 -29.21 -6.09 0.43
CA ASN A 126 -30.42 -6.21 -0.39
C ASN A 126 -30.64 -5.01 -1.32
N THR A 127 -29.61 -4.21 -1.60
CA THR A 127 -29.76 -2.93 -2.32
C THR A 127 -29.24 -2.94 -3.75
N GLY A 128 -28.31 -3.84 -4.07
CA GLY A 128 -27.76 -4.00 -5.41
C GLY A 128 -26.35 -4.58 -5.40
N HIS A 129 -25.62 -4.39 -6.49
CA HIS A 129 -24.30 -4.96 -6.72
C HIS A 129 -23.34 -3.89 -7.26
N PHE A 130 -22.06 -3.97 -6.90
CA PHE A 130 -21.02 -3.18 -7.56
C PHE A 130 -19.98 -4.07 -8.24
N LYS A 131 -19.25 -3.50 -9.19
CA LYS A 131 -18.10 -4.15 -9.82
C LYS A 131 -16.99 -3.13 -10.02
N ILE A 132 -15.76 -3.51 -9.71
CA ILE A 132 -14.57 -2.74 -10.09
C ILE A 132 -14.31 -3.01 -11.57
N ILE A 133 -14.19 -1.97 -12.38
CA ILE A 133 -13.96 -2.11 -13.83
C ILE A 133 -12.53 -1.72 -14.22
N GLY A 134 -11.82 -0.98 -13.39
CA GLY A 134 -10.43 -0.66 -13.68
C GLY A 134 -9.77 0.16 -12.58
N TYR A 135 -8.45 0.01 -12.48
CA TYR A 135 -7.59 0.87 -11.68
C TYR A 135 -6.31 1.19 -12.44
N GLU A 136 -6.04 2.48 -12.58
CA GLU A 136 -4.79 3.00 -13.12
C GLU A 136 -3.96 3.55 -11.95
N PRO A 137 -2.80 2.95 -11.62
CA PRO A 137 -1.94 3.47 -10.55
C PRO A 137 -1.34 4.83 -10.94
N PRO A 138 -0.85 5.63 -9.98
CA PRO A 138 -0.21 6.91 -10.29
C PRO A 138 0.96 6.73 -11.26
N GLY A 139 1.02 7.58 -12.30
CA GLY A 139 2.16 7.65 -13.20
C GLY A 139 3.42 8.19 -12.51
N THR A 140 4.56 8.15 -13.20
CA THR A 140 5.83 8.70 -12.71
C THR A 140 5.69 10.20 -12.42
N GLY A 141 5.70 10.59 -11.14
CA GLY A 141 5.54 11.98 -10.70
C GLY A 141 4.10 12.38 -10.36
N GLU A 142 3.14 11.46 -10.48
CA GLU A 142 1.77 11.64 -10.04
C GLU A 142 1.58 11.11 -8.61
N THR A 143 0.59 11.66 -7.91
CA THR A 143 0.29 11.32 -6.51
C THR A 143 -1.10 10.71 -6.34
N SER A 144 -1.79 10.41 -7.44
CA SER A 144 -3.14 9.85 -7.43
C SER A 144 -3.30 8.81 -8.53
N GLY A 145 -3.85 7.66 -8.15
CA GLY A 145 -4.34 6.66 -9.10
C GLY A 145 -5.82 6.88 -9.39
N THR A 146 -6.32 6.37 -10.51
CA THR A 146 -7.72 6.49 -10.92
C THR A 146 -8.42 5.16 -10.74
N LEU A 147 -9.43 5.10 -9.87
CA LEU A 147 -10.28 3.91 -9.67
C LEU A 147 -11.64 4.12 -10.35
N ARG A 148 -12.10 3.09 -11.05
CA ARG A 148 -13.39 3.07 -11.72
C ARG A 148 -14.27 1.95 -11.15
N VAL A 149 -15.41 2.31 -10.59
CA VAL A 149 -16.39 1.39 -9.97
C VAL A 149 -17.76 1.63 -10.56
N VAL A 150 -18.48 0.55 -10.84
CA VAL A 150 -19.85 0.59 -11.36
C VAL A 150 -20.79 -0.01 -10.33
N GLY A 151 -21.95 0.63 -10.10
CA GLY A 151 -23.02 0.14 -9.24
C GLY A 151 -24.32 -0.05 -10.02
N THR A 152 -25.09 -1.08 -9.66
CA THR A 152 -26.44 -1.35 -10.19
C THR A 152 -27.37 -1.89 -9.10
N ASN A 153 -28.63 -1.48 -9.11
CA ASN A 153 -29.68 -2.02 -8.24
C ASN A 153 -30.48 -3.15 -8.90
N ASP A 154 -30.23 -3.46 -10.16
CA ASP A 154 -30.92 -4.48 -10.94
C ASP A 154 -29.95 -5.61 -11.31
N ILE A 155 -30.16 -6.79 -10.70
CA ILE A 155 -29.38 -7.99 -10.99
C ILE A 155 -29.93 -8.74 -12.22
N THR A 156 -31.19 -8.53 -12.58
CA THR A 156 -31.83 -9.22 -13.71
C THR A 156 -31.30 -8.72 -15.05
N SER A 157 -30.93 -7.43 -15.15
CA SER A 157 -30.22 -6.87 -16.31
C SER A 157 -28.81 -7.43 -16.50
N ILE A 158 -28.20 -8.02 -15.46
CA ILE A 158 -26.86 -8.62 -15.50
C ILE A 158 -26.92 -10.03 -16.12
N GLN A 159 -27.94 -10.82 -15.81
CA GLN A 159 -28.10 -12.18 -16.36
C GLN A 159 -28.56 -12.20 -17.83
N ASP A 160 -29.24 -11.14 -18.28
CA ASP A 160 -29.73 -11.04 -19.66
C ASP A 160 -28.72 -10.43 -20.66
N ASN A 161 -27.46 -10.21 -20.26
CA ASN A 161 -26.45 -9.49 -21.07
C ASN A 161 -26.99 -8.15 -21.63
N ASN A 162 -27.86 -7.46 -20.86
CA ASN A 162 -28.42 -6.18 -21.27
C ASN A 162 -28.09 -5.12 -20.20
N PRO A 163 -26.83 -4.65 -20.15
CA PRO A 163 -26.33 -3.79 -19.08
C PRO A 163 -26.92 -2.38 -19.15
N GLU A 164 -27.61 -2.02 -20.23
CA GLU A 164 -27.91 -0.63 -20.58
C GLU A 164 -28.94 0.07 -19.67
N LYS A 165 -29.68 -0.65 -18.83
CA LYS A 165 -30.84 -0.05 -18.14
C LYS A 165 -30.59 0.56 -16.76
N SER A 166 -29.47 0.28 -16.08
CA SER A 166 -29.24 0.88 -14.75
C SER A 166 -27.79 0.98 -14.26
N LEU A 167 -26.79 0.91 -15.15
CA LEU A 167 -25.39 1.06 -14.72
C LEU A 167 -25.06 2.52 -14.40
N GLN A 168 -24.52 2.77 -13.22
CA GLN A 168 -23.91 4.05 -12.87
C GLN A 168 -22.43 3.85 -12.57
N ALA A 169 -21.59 4.55 -13.30
CA ALA A 169 -20.14 4.53 -13.13
C ALA A 169 -19.69 5.73 -12.31
N VAL A 170 -18.86 5.46 -11.31
CA VAL A 170 -18.17 6.46 -10.52
C VAL A 170 -16.69 6.28 -10.73
N VAL A 171 -16.04 7.37 -11.10
CA VAL A 171 -14.59 7.45 -11.20
C VAL A 171 -14.10 8.29 -10.03
N VAL A 172 -13.19 7.72 -9.25
CA VAL A 172 -12.58 8.40 -8.12
C VAL A 172 -11.09 8.47 -8.29
N ASP A 173 -10.54 9.63 -7.95
CA ASP A 173 -9.11 9.83 -7.89
C ASP A 173 -8.68 9.49 -6.46
N ILE A 174 -7.88 8.42 -6.33
CA ILE A 174 -7.38 7.90 -5.07
C ILE A 174 -5.95 8.41 -4.87
N PRO A 175 -5.73 9.35 -3.95
CA PRO A 175 -4.38 9.83 -3.70
C PRO A 175 -3.56 8.72 -3.05
N VAL A 176 -2.52 8.29 -3.75
CA VAL A 176 -1.53 7.35 -3.25
C VAL A 176 -0.30 8.16 -2.92
N VAL A 177 -0.08 8.38 -1.62
CA VAL A 177 1.14 9.04 -1.17
C VAL A 177 2.22 7.96 -0.98
N SER A 178 3.32 8.11 -1.71
CA SER A 178 4.56 7.40 -1.48
C SER A 178 5.26 8.03 -0.28
N SER A 179 4.79 7.73 0.93
CA SER A 179 5.51 8.10 2.15
C SER A 179 4.79 7.53 3.36
N PRO A 180 5.51 6.98 4.35
CA PRO A 180 4.99 6.96 5.70
C PRO A 180 4.78 8.40 6.19
N PRO A 181 3.76 8.67 7.02
CA PRO A 181 3.90 9.73 8.00
C PRO A 181 5.16 9.42 8.82
N ILE A 182 6.09 10.37 8.88
CA ILE A 182 7.30 10.32 9.70
C ILE A 182 6.97 9.69 11.07
N GLY A 183 7.59 8.55 11.40
CA GLY A 183 7.43 7.86 12.68
C GLY A 183 6.56 6.58 12.65
N GLN A 184 6.19 6.08 11.48
CA GLN A 184 5.49 4.79 11.32
C GLN A 184 6.35 3.68 10.69
N GLU A 185 7.56 4.00 10.27
CA GLU A 185 8.49 3.06 9.67
C GLU A 185 8.91 1.96 10.66
N PRO A 186 9.14 0.74 10.15
CA PRO A 186 9.56 -0.37 10.99
C PRO A 186 11.00 -0.20 11.46
N ALA A 187 11.18 -0.24 12.78
CA ALA A 187 12.49 -0.45 13.41
C ALA A 187 13.06 -1.82 13.04
N LEU A 188 12.18 -2.83 12.95
CA LEU A 188 12.51 -4.16 12.45
C LEU A 188 11.57 -4.51 11.31
N TRP A 189 12.09 -4.73 10.11
CA TRP A 189 11.35 -5.37 9.03
C TRP A 189 11.98 -6.71 8.73
N VAL A 190 11.25 -7.79 8.98
CA VAL A 190 11.75 -9.15 8.81
C VAL A 190 10.78 -10.00 8.02
N ALA A 191 11.25 -10.74 7.01
CA ALA A 191 10.35 -11.63 6.26
C ALA A 191 9.85 -12.77 7.15
N THR A 192 10.75 -13.48 7.84
CA THR A 192 10.39 -14.63 8.68
C THR A 192 11.11 -14.63 10.03
N PHE A 193 10.48 -15.14 11.07
CA PHE A 193 11.14 -15.44 12.34
C PHE A 193 11.49 -16.92 12.39
N ASP A 194 12.77 -17.25 12.53
CA ASP A 194 13.20 -18.65 12.67
C ASP A 194 13.21 -19.02 14.16
N ALA A 195 12.14 -19.67 14.63
CA ALA A 195 12.19 -20.52 15.82
C ALA A 195 11.04 -21.56 15.87
N PRO A 196 11.36 -22.86 15.93
CA PRO A 196 10.42 -23.89 16.31
C PRO A 196 10.17 -23.83 17.83
N GLY A 197 8.96 -23.44 18.22
CA GLY A 197 8.49 -23.55 19.61
C GLY A 197 8.74 -22.32 20.48
N ASN A 198 7.65 -21.82 21.07
CA ASN A 198 7.60 -20.77 22.09
C ASN A 198 7.87 -19.33 21.62
N GLY A 199 7.29 -18.95 20.49
CA GLY A 199 6.67 -17.65 20.33
C GLY A 199 7.40 -16.37 20.76
N ASN A 200 8.69 -16.35 20.46
CA ASN A 200 9.66 -15.35 20.88
C ASN A 200 10.61 -15.11 19.70
N LEU A 201 11.18 -13.90 19.59
CA LEU A 201 12.23 -13.58 18.61
C LEU A 201 13.34 -14.64 18.67
N GLY A 202 13.42 -15.52 17.67
CA GLY A 202 14.43 -16.55 17.63
C GLY A 202 14.44 -17.47 18.87
N GLY A 203 13.29 -17.79 19.47
CA GLY A 203 13.24 -18.66 20.65
C GLY A 203 13.89 -18.08 21.92
N GLY A 204 14.18 -16.77 21.95
CA GLY A 204 14.78 -16.05 23.07
C GLY A 204 13.93 -14.89 23.62
N ASN A 205 14.21 -14.41 24.84
CA ASN A 205 13.43 -13.34 25.47
C ASN A 205 13.69 -11.92 24.90
N GLN A 206 14.32 -11.82 23.73
CA GLN A 206 14.74 -10.55 23.14
C GLN A 206 13.55 -9.65 22.86
N LYS A 207 13.78 -8.33 22.92
CA LYS A 207 12.73 -7.32 22.74
C LYS A 207 13.11 -6.28 21.68
N ILE A 208 12.10 -5.71 21.03
CA ILE A 208 12.22 -4.60 20.08
C ILE A 208 11.60 -3.35 20.69
N ASN A 209 12.31 -2.23 20.56
CA ASN A 209 11.79 -0.91 20.86
C ASN A 209 11.61 -0.11 19.56
N GLY A 210 10.43 -0.27 18.95
CA GLY A 210 10.02 0.35 17.69
C GLY A 210 8.96 -0.48 16.96
N ASN A 211 8.41 0.04 15.86
CA ASN A 211 7.45 -0.71 15.03
C ASN A 211 8.11 -1.95 14.41
N VAL A 212 7.33 -3.02 14.23
CA VAL A 212 7.78 -4.26 13.60
C VAL A 212 6.93 -4.52 12.37
N GLN A 213 7.57 -4.77 11.23
CA GLN A 213 6.94 -5.20 9.98
C GLN A 213 7.37 -6.63 9.68
N THR A 214 6.43 -7.50 9.33
CA THR A 214 6.78 -8.87 8.96
C THR A 214 5.87 -9.49 7.94
N LYS A 215 6.38 -10.48 7.20
CA LYS A 215 5.58 -11.36 6.34
C LYS A 215 5.09 -12.62 7.05
N ASP A 216 5.68 -12.90 8.21
CA ASP A 216 5.37 -14.08 9.00
C ASP A 216 4.00 -13.96 9.66
N CYS A 217 3.12 -14.93 9.43
CA CYS A 217 1.80 -14.92 10.03
C CYS A 217 1.78 -15.51 11.45
N GLU A 218 2.81 -16.25 11.85
CA GLU A 218 2.86 -16.95 13.14
C GLU A 218 3.60 -16.15 14.21
N VAL A 219 3.49 -14.83 14.16
CA VAL A 219 4.13 -13.95 15.14
C VAL A 219 3.30 -13.88 16.40
N THR A 220 3.87 -14.42 17.47
CA THR A 220 3.22 -14.59 18.77
C THR A 220 3.64 -13.50 19.76
N SER A 221 2.87 -13.38 20.84
CA SER A 221 2.99 -12.32 21.84
C SER A 221 4.33 -12.36 22.58
N GLY A 222 5.13 -11.30 22.51
CA GLY A 222 6.41 -11.23 23.24
C GLY A 222 7.45 -10.28 22.67
N LEU A 223 7.25 -9.78 21.45
CA LEU A 223 8.21 -8.92 20.74
C LEU A 223 8.59 -7.62 21.46
N PHE A 224 7.64 -6.98 22.13
CA PHE A 224 7.82 -5.64 22.69
C PHE A 224 8.18 -5.68 24.18
N ASP A 225 9.08 -4.80 24.62
CA ASP A 225 9.44 -4.63 26.04
C ASP A 225 8.29 -3.96 26.80
N LYS A 226 7.55 -4.75 27.60
CA LYS A 226 6.45 -4.27 28.44
C LYS A 226 6.91 -3.60 29.74
N SER A 227 8.19 -3.69 30.09
CA SER A 227 8.70 -3.41 31.44
C SER A 227 9.27 -2.00 31.65
N LYS A 228 9.44 -1.22 30.58
CA LYS A 228 9.78 0.21 30.70
C LYS A 228 8.51 1.05 30.79
N ASN A 229 8.33 1.66 31.96
CA ASN A 229 7.28 2.61 32.28
C ASN A 229 7.10 3.71 31.23
N LEU A 230 5.87 4.25 31.20
CA LEU A 230 5.40 5.53 30.67
C LEU A 230 4.81 5.54 29.25
N SER A 231 3.48 5.45 29.17
CA SER A 231 2.59 6.04 28.12
C SER A 231 2.78 5.63 26.64
N ASP A 232 3.85 4.91 26.27
CA ASP A 232 4.30 4.69 24.89
C ASP A 232 4.01 3.30 24.33
N LEU A 233 3.56 2.36 25.16
CA LEU A 233 3.14 1.02 24.69
C LEU A 233 1.86 1.05 23.83
N LYS A 234 1.17 2.19 23.74
CA LYS A 234 0.13 2.45 22.74
C LYS A 234 0.67 2.91 21.37
N LYS A 235 1.99 3.13 21.23
CA LYS A 235 2.62 3.70 20.02
C LYS A 235 3.16 2.64 19.05
N TRP A 236 3.77 1.56 19.55
CA TRP A 236 4.44 0.58 18.69
C TRP A 236 3.48 -0.47 18.15
N LYS A 237 3.53 -0.69 16.84
CA LYS A 237 2.64 -1.60 16.13
C LYS A 237 3.43 -2.75 15.52
N LEU A 238 2.88 -3.95 15.66
CA LEU A 238 3.20 -5.09 14.81
C LEU A 238 2.32 -4.98 13.57
N ASN A 239 2.92 -4.86 12.40
CA ASN A 239 2.24 -4.93 11.12
C ASN A 239 2.61 -6.24 10.43
N ILE A 240 1.62 -7.10 10.24
CA ILE A 240 1.76 -8.34 9.47
C ILE A 240 1.30 -7.99 8.06
N ALA A 241 2.24 -7.91 7.12
CA ALA A 241 1.96 -7.69 5.70
C ALA A 241 2.61 -8.83 4.89
N PRO A 242 1.92 -9.97 4.78
CA PRO A 242 2.44 -11.20 4.18
C PRO A 242 2.94 -11.00 2.74
N ALA A 243 2.29 -10.09 2.02
CA ALA A 243 2.57 -9.84 0.61
C ALA A 243 3.35 -8.54 0.34
N LEU A 244 3.86 -7.87 1.38
CA LEU A 244 4.73 -6.70 1.21
C LEU A 244 6.17 -7.15 0.98
N ASP A 245 6.66 -7.05 -0.26
CA ASP A 245 8.06 -7.34 -0.58
C ASP A 245 9.01 -6.23 -0.12
N PHE A 246 10.27 -6.59 0.15
CA PHE A 246 11.29 -5.59 0.44
C PHE A 246 11.48 -4.65 -0.75
N PRO A 247 11.78 -3.37 -0.52
CA PRO A 247 12.12 -2.46 -1.60
C PRO A 247 13.40 -2.87 -2.33
N PRO A 248 13.62 -2.34 -3.55
CA PRO A 248 14.86 -2.59 -4.27
C PRO A 248 16.06 -2.03 -3.50
N LEU A 249 17.20 -2.72 -3.61
CA LEU A 249 18.45 -2.26 -3.03
C LEU A 249 18.86 -0.90 -3.62
N PRO A 250 19.43 0.01 -2.82
CA PRO A 250 20.05 1.22 -3.35
C PRO A 250 21.15 0.86 -4.36
N LEU A 251 21.24 1.60 -5.46
CA LEU A 251 22.26 1.39 -6.47
C LEU A 251 23.66 1.73 -5.92
N LEU A 252 24.66 0.95 -6.34
CA LEU A 252 26.07 1.24 -6.05
C LEU A 252 26.50 2.48 -6.86
N PRO A 253 27.08 3.52 -6.23
CA PRO A 253 27.59 4.67 -6.95
C PRO A 253 28.65 4.28 -7.99
N SER A 254 28.53 4.83 -9.21
CA SER A 254 29.37 4.45 -10.37
C SER A 254 30.86 4.78 -10.22
N HIS A 255 31.22 5.67 -9.29
CA HIS A 255 32.61 6.03 -9.01
C HIS A 255 33.34 4.99 -8.14
N ILE A 256 32.61 4.04 -7.54
CA ILE A 256 33.20 2.96 -6.74
C ILE A 256 33.63 1.82 -7.67
N SER A 257 34.93 1.59 -7.74
CA SER A 257 35.55 0.62 -8.66
C SER A 257 36.10 -0.63 -7.98
N SER A 258 36.18 -0.65 -6.64
CA SER A 258 36.72 -1.79 -5.89
C SER A 258 36.15 -1.90 -4.49
N ALA A 259 36.09 -3.12 -3.98
CA ALA A 259 35.68 -3.42 -2.62
C ALA A 259 36.88 -3.35 -1.65
N LEU A 260 36.67 -2.76 -0.47
CA LEU A 260 37.64 -2.75 0.62
C LEU A 260 37.55 -4.05 1.43
N THR A 261 38.69 -4.60 1.82
CA THR A 261 38.76 -5.62 2.87
C THR A 261 38.49 -5.00 4.24
N PRO A 262 38.07 -5.78 5.26
CA PRO A 262 37.83 -5.24 6.60
C PRO A 262 39.06 -4.50 7.16
N SER A 263 40.27 -5.00 6.86
CA SER A 263 41.54 -4.35 7.25
C SER A 263 41.80 -3.02 6.54
N GLN A 264 41.31 -2.83 5.30
CA GLN A 264 41.43 -1.59 4.55
C GLN A 264 40.35 -0.57 4.93
N LEU A 265 39.19 -1.05 5.38
CA LEU A 265 38.13 -0.21 5.93
C LEU A 265 38.52 0.31 7.32
N CYS A 266 38.98 -0.59 8.20
CA CYS A 266 39.25 -0.31 9.60
C CYS A 266 40.47 -1.12 10.11
N GLY A 267 41.68 -0.72 9.68
CA GLY A 267 42.93 -1.37 10.08
C GLY A 267 43.46 -1.00 11.47
N SER A 268 42.88 0.01 12.12
CA SER A 268 43.28 0.51 13.43
C SER A 268 42.27 0.14 14.52
N LYS A 269 42.72 0.13 15.79
CA LYS A 269 41.84 -0.14 16.95
C LYS A 269 40.66 0.83 17.05
N ASN A 270 40.86 2.07 16.62
CA ASN A 270 39.81 3.09 16.51
C ASN A 270 39.93 3.66 15.10
N CYS A 271 38.93 3.44 14.25
CA CYS A 271 38.87 3.98 12.90
C CYS A 271 37.72 4.98 12.78
N GLN A 272 37.89 5.97 11.91
CA GLN A 272 36.90 7.00 11.68
C GLN A 272 36.56 7.06 10.20
N LEU A 273 35.26 7.12 9.89
CA LEU A 273 34.73 7.35 8.55
C LEU A 273 34.08 8.74 8.46
N PRO A 274 34.13 9.43 7.31
CA PRO A 274 34.99 9.11 6.17
C PRO A 274 36.48 9.14 6.55
N ARG A 275 37.32 8.39 5.82
CA ARG A 275 38.76 8.36 6.11
C ARG A 275 39.37 9.69 5.68
N SER A 276 40.50 10.03 6.29
CA SER A 276 41.24 11.23 5.91
C SER A 276 41.58 11.21 4.42
N GLY A 277 41.11 12.22 3.68
CA GLY A 277 41.33 12.36 2.24
C GLY A 277 40.27 11.72 1.35
N ASP A 278 39.27 11.03 1.91
CA ASP A 278 38.11 10.58 1.13
C ASP A 278 37.25 11.79 0.72
N ASN A 279 36.69 11.73 -0.49
CA ASN A 279 35.79 12.75 -1.03
C ASN A 279 34.34 12.27 -0.94
N PRO A 280 33.37 13.19 -0.76
CA PRO A 280 31.97 12.83 -0.79
C PRO A 280 31.56 12.35 -2.18
N ASP A 281 30.48 11.58 -2.21
CA ASP A 281 29.81 11.10 -3.41
C ASP A 281 29.47 12.29 -4.35
N PRO A 282 29.69 12.16 -5.66
CA PRO A 282 29.42 13.24 -6.62
C PRO A 282 27.98 13.74 -6.54
N GLY A 283 27.81 15.05 -6.33
CA GLY A 283 26.50 15.72 -6.28
C GLY A 283 25.78 15.63 -4.93
N THR A 284 26.34 14.97 -3.92
CA THR A 284 25.74 14.86 -2.57
C THR A 284 26.75 15.26 -1.50
N PRO A 285 26.69 16.52 -0.99
CA PRO A 285 27.63 16.97 0.04
C PRO A 285 27.49 16.11 1.31
N ASN A 286 28.62 15.78 1.92
CA ASN A 286 28.73 15.02 3.17
C ASN A 286 28.23 13.56 3.14
N ILE A 287 27.91 13.00 1.97
CA ILE A 287 27.60 11.57 1.82
C ILE A 287 28.83 10.85 1.28
N TYR A 288 29.23 9.75 1.91
CA TYR A 288 30.40 8.97 1.54
C TYR A 288 30.03 7.50 1.39
N SER A 289 30.27 6.93 0.21
CA SER A 289 29.95 5.54 -0.06
C SER A 289 31.20 4.65 -0.17
N TYR A 290 31.12 3.47 0.44
CA TYR A 290 32.18 2.46 0.39
C TYR A 290 31.58 1.11 0.01
N LEU A 291 32.26 0.39 -0.88
CA LEU A 291 32.02 -1.03 -1.11
C LEU A 291 32.97 -1.83 -0.23
N VAL A 292 32.47 -2.83 0.48
CA VAL A 292 33.25 -3.68 1.39
C VAL A 292 32.97 -5.15 1.13
N THR A 293 34.01 -5.95 1.23
CA THR A 293 33.92 -7.41 1.05
C THR A 293 33.15 -8.06 2.19
N ASP A 294 33.49 -7.73 3.43
CA ASP A 294 32.78 -8.14 4.64
C ASP A 294 32.81 -6.97 5.64
N LEU A 295 31.86 -6.95 6.57
CA LEU A 295 31.89 -6.03 7.71
C LEU A 295 32.25 -6.80 8.98
N ASP A 296 33.56 -6.94 9.22
CA ASP A 296 34.15 -7.50 10.44
C ASP A 296 35.24 -6.57 10.95
N ILE A 297 34.93 -5.77 11.96
CA ILE A 297 35.91 -4.87 12.59
C ILE A 297 36.67 -5.52 13.75
N GLY A 298 36.55 -6.85 13.94
CA GLY A 298 37.22 -7.58 15.00
C GLY A 298 36.78 -7.08 16.38
N ASN A 299 37.73 -6.59 17.18
CA ASN A 299 37.48 -5.95 18.49
C ASN A 299 37.67 -4.42 18.44
N ASN A 300 37.68 -3.83 17.25
CA ASN A 300 37.96 -2.42 17.06
C ASN A 300 36.70 -1.57 17.23
N SER A 301 36.88 -0.26 17.36
CA SER A 301 35.79 0.71 17.27
C SER A 301 35.84 1.46 15.95
N LEU A 302 34.66 1.68 15.36
CA LEU A 302 34.45 2.49 14.18
C LEU A 302 33.53 3.65 14.54
N SER A 303 33.92 4.87 14.20
CA SER A 303 33.06 6.04 14.39
C SER A 303 32.79 6.77 13.09
N VAL A 304 31.56 7.26 12.91
CA VAL A 304 31.25 8.19 11.81
C VAL A 304 31.42 9.63 12.29
N SER A 305 32.08 10.45 11.48
CA SER A 305 32.32 11.86 11.73
C SER A 305 31.00 12.63 11.77
N SER A 306 30.83 13.51 12.74
CA SER A 306 29.62 14.33 12.89
C SER A 306 29.32 15.12 11.61
N GLY A 307 28.04 15.18 11.23
CA GLY A 307 27.59 15.85 10.01
C GLY A 307 27.84 15.08 8.71
N SER A 308 28.49 13.90 8.76
CA SER A 308 28.68 13.02 7.59
C SER A 308 27.70 11.84 7.61
N VAL A 309 27.27 11.41 6.43
CA VAL A 309 26.52 10.17 6.22
C VAL A 309 27.40 9.18 5.47
N VAL A 310 27.62 8.02 6.05
CA VAL A 310 28.43 6.95 5.48
C VAL A 310 27.52 5.81 5.04
N ARG A 311 27.68 5.38 3.78
CA ARG A 311 26.98 4.25 3.18
C ARG A 311 27.95 3.10 2.95
N LEU A 312 27.71 1.97 3.59
CA LEU A 312 28.48 0.75 3.37
C LEU A 312 27.66 -0.21 2.52
N TYR A 313 28.17 -0.54 1.34
CA TYR A 313 27.66 -1.58 0.46
C TYR A 313 28.46 -2.85 0.74
N VAL A 314 27.81 -3.89 1.25
CA VAL A 314 28.47 -5.10 1.75
C VAL A 314 28.23 -6.26 0.78
N GLN A 315 29.30 -6.89 0.33
CA GLN A 315 29.25 -8.04 -0.58
C GLN A 315 29.09 -9.38 0.15
N GLY A 316 29.66 -9.51 1.33
CA GLY A 316 29.68 -10.70 2.16
C GLY A 316 28.97 -10.48 3.49
N ASN A 317 29.48 -11.08 4.55
CA ASN A 317 28.79 -11.15 5.84
C ASN A 317 29.06 -9.93 6.72
N ILE A 318 28.15 -9.70 7.66
CA ILE A 318 28.30 -8.71 8.73
C ILE A 318 28.50 -9.48 10.04
N ASP A 319 29.71 -9.47 10.60
CA ASP A 319 30.05 -10.17 11.85
C ASP A 319 30.71 -9.19 12.82
N LEU A 320 29.97 -8.80 13.86
CA LEU A 320 30.48 -7.98 14.96
C LEU A 320 30.63 -8.87 16.19
N LYS A 321 31.85 -8.93 16.74
CA LYS A 321 32.18 -9.84 17.84
C LYS A 321 32.94 -9.15 18.97
N GLY A 322 32.95 -9.82 20.12
CA GLY A 322 33.66 -9.36 21.32
C GLY A 322 33.19 -7.99 21.76
N ASN A 323 34.09 -7.00 21.73
CA ASN A 323 33.83 -5.63 22.17
C ASN A 323 33.78 -4.62 21.00
N ALA A 324 33.55 -5.10 19.77
CA ALA A 324 33.40 -4.23 18.60
C ALA A 324 32.35 -3.15 18.83
N GLY A 325 32.66 -1.91 18.47
CA GLY A 325 31.71 -0.80 18.65
C GLY A 325 31.66 0.11 17.45
N ILE A 326 30.53 0.13 16.76
CA ILE A 326 30.26 1.07 15.69
C ILE A 326 29.40 2.19 16.24
N LYS A 327 30.01 3.34 16.54
CA LYS A 327 29.36 4.45 17.25
C LYS A 327 29.18 5.65 16.34
N GLY A 328 28.09 6.37 16.51
CA GLY A 328 27.84 7.58 15.73
C GLY A 328 26.52 8.23 16.09
N GLU A 329 26.29 9.37 15.46
CA GLU A 329 24.96 9.97 15.42
C GLU A 329 23.98 9.00 14.77
N THR A 330 22.74 8.99 15.24
CA THR A 330 21.68 8.23 14.59
C THR A 330 21.57 8.66 13.13
N ASN A 331 21.48 7.69 12.20
CA ASN A 331 21.45 7.89 10.73
C ASN A 331 22.79 8.20 10.05
N ALA A 332 23.86 8.43 10.82
CA ALA A 332 25.18 8.70 10.24
C ALA A 332 25.76 7.49 9.50
N LEU A 333 25.33 6.27 9.85
CA LEU A 333 25.74 5.04 9.16
C LEU A 333 24.53 4.33 8.55
N GLN A 334 24.68 3.96 7.28
CA GLN A 334 23.72 3.17 6.51
C GLN A 334 24.45 1.97 5.92
N ILE A 335 23.93 0.77 6.12
CA ILE A 335 24.55 -0.48 5.69
C ILE A 335 23.58 -1.21 4.77
N TYR A 336 24.04 -1.55 3.58
CA TYR A 336 23.27 -2.25 2.56
C TYR A 336 23.95 -3.57 2.22
N GLY A 337 23.28 -4.69 2.44
CA GLY A 337 23.76 -6.02 2.12
C GLY A 337 23.33 -6.46 0.72
N SER A 338 24.23 -7.10 -0.01
CA SER A 338 23.93 -7.67 -1.33
C SER A 338 22.89 -8.79 -1.20
N ASN A 339 21.98 -8.95 -2.17
CA ASN A 339 20.85 -9.89 -2.06
C ASN A 339 21.01 -11.18 -2.89
N GLY A 340 22.18 -11.40 -3.50
CA GLY A 340 22.52 -12.66 -4.17
C GLY A 340 21.77 -12.93 -5.47
N LYS A 341 20.88 -12.05 -5.93
CA LYS A 341 20.17 -12.27 -7.19
C LYS A 341 20.96 -11.62 -8.35
N GLY A 342 21.07 -12.34 -9.47
CA GLY A 342 22.02 -12.04 -10.55
C GLY A 342 21.92 -10.65 -11.21
N VAL A 343 22.93 -10.31 -12.02
CA VAL A 343 23.17 -8.98 -12.63
C VAL A 343 22.06 -8.47 -13.58
N ASN A 344 21.09 -9.32 -13.95
CA ASN A 344 20.05 -9.01 -14.95
C ASN A 344 18.64 -8.77 -14.38
N GLY A 345 18.48 -8.72 -13.05
CA GLY A 345 17.25 -8.26 -12.40
C GLY A 345 17.37 -6.80 -11.91
N PRO A 346 16.26 -6.09 -11.65
CA PRO A 346 16.32 -4.72 -11.15
C PRO A 346 16.97 -4.67 -9.75
N ALA A 347 18.28 -4.39 -9.73
CA ALA A 347 19.16 -4.05 -8.60
C ALA A 347 19.39 -5.13 -7.53
N MET A 348 20.36 -6.04 -7.73
CA MET A 348 20.43 -7.24 -6.87
C MET A 348 21.82 -7.77 -6.44
N ASN A 349 22.91 -7.18 -6.92
CA ASN A 349 24.25 -7.68 -6.58
C ASN A 349 25.25 -6.52 -6.55
N TYR A 350 25.94 -6.29 -5.42
CA TYR A 350 26.96 -5.25 -5.30
C TYR A 350 28.28 -5.64 -5.98
N ALA A 351 28.19 -6.10 -7.22
CA ALA A 351 29.31 -6.30 -8.12
C ALA A 351 29.73 -4.96 -8.75
N VAL A 352 31.03 -4.77 -8.94
CA VAL A 352 31.57 -3.62 -9.67
C VAL A 352 31.41 -3.83 -11.18
N ALA A 353 31.48 -2.75 -11.97
CA ALA A 353 31.33 -2.85 -13.42
C ALA A 353 32.35 -3.85 -14.03
N GLY A 354 31.84 -4.84 -14.77
CA GLY A 354 32.64 -5.90 -15.38
C GLY A 354 32.86 -7.14 -14.50
N ASP A 355 32.44 -7.11 -13.23
CA ASP A 355 32.44 -8.28 -12.36
C ASP A 355 31.15 -9.09 -12.55
N THR A 356 31.30 -10.40 -12.82
CA THR A 356 30.19 -11.34 -13.02
C THR A 356 29.90 -12.18 -11.78
N LYS A 357 30.70 -12.03 -10.71
CA LYS A 357 30.50 -12.76 -9.46
C LYS A 357 29.23 -12.32 -8.77
N ILE A 358 28.51 -13.29 -8.21
CA ILE A 358 27.34 -13.04 -7.36
C ILE A 358 27.81 -12.93 -5.90
N TYR A 359 27.43 -11.84 -5.27
CA TYR A 359 27.69 -11.54 -3.87
C TYR A 359 26.38 -11.54 -3.10
N GLU A 360 26.41 -12.05 -1.88
CA GLU A 360 25.26 -12.14 -1.00
C GLU A 360 25.69 -11.92 0.43
N THR A 361 24.97 -11.02 1.12
CA THR A 361 25.04 -10.89 2.56
C THR A 361 24.05 -11.85 3.18
N SER A 362 24.51 -13.08 3.43
CA SER A 362 23.66 -14.15 3.98
C SER A 362 23.55 -14.10 5.50
N GLU A 363 24.53 -13.51 6.20
CA GLU A 363 24.55 -13.46 7.66
C GLU A 363 24.80 -12.06 8.22
N LEU A 364 24.04 -11.71 9.26
CA LEU A 364 24.29 -10.58 10.15
C LEU A 364 24.33 -11.07 11.60
N LYS A 365 25.53 -11.16 12.16
CA LYS A 365 25.74 -11.66 13.51
C LYS A 365 26.35 -10.57 14.39
N ILE A 366 25.71 -10.34 15.54
CA ILE A 366 26.27 -9.48 16.60
C ILE A 366 26.48 -10.35 17.83
N SER A 367 27.70 -10.35 18.38
CA SER A 367 28.04 -11.19 19.52
C SER A 367 28.90 -10.49 20.57
N GLY A 368 28.84 -11.00 21.81
CA GLY A 368 29.56 -10.44 22.96
C GLY A 368 28.90 -9.20 23.56
N THR A 369 29.63 -8.08 23.62
CA THR A 369 29.13 -6.76 24.06
C THR A 369 29.05 -5.77 22.90
N ALA A 370 29.13 -6.24 21.66
CA ALA A 370 29.18 -5.36 20.50
C ALA A 370 27.91 -4.49 20.34
N ASP A 371 28.09 -3.27 19.89
CA ASP A 371 27.04 -2.29 19.61
C ASP A 371 27.20 -1.65 18.23
N ILE A 372 26.07 -1.37 17.57
CA ILE A 372 26.04 -0.72 16.26
C ILE A 372 24.97 0.36 16.19
N TYR A 373 25.37 1.54 15.75
CA TYR A 373 24.51 2.70 15.50
C TYR A 373 24.33 2.85 13.99
N ALA A 374 23.29 2.25 13.41
CA ALA A 374 23.11 2.23 11.95
C ALA A 374 21.66 1.99 11.52
N PHE A 375 21.36 2.41 10.29
CA PHE A 375 20.34 1.76 9.46
C PHE A 375 20.95 0.56 8.75
N ILE A 376 20.31 -0.60 8.78
CA ILE A 376 20.80 -1.81 8.12
C ILE A 376 19.70 -2.37 7.23
N PHE A 377 19.99 -2.58 5.94
CA PHE A 377 19.10 -3.24 5.01
C PHE A 377 19.85 -4.35 4.28
N ALA A 378 19.56 -5.60 4.65
CA ALA A 378 20.17 -6.80 4.08
C ALA A 378 19.07 -7.84 3.82
N PRO A 379 18.30 -7.71 2.72
CA PRO A 379 17.06 -8.46 2.50
C PRO A 379 17.25 -9.97 2.25
N ALA A 380 18.49 -10.44 2.10
CA ALA A 380 18.82 -11.88 2.04
C ALA A 380 19.37 -12.41 3.38
N ALA A 381 19.75 -11.53 4.31
CA ALA A 381 20.46 -11.92 5.51
C ALA A 381 19.56 -12.59 6.53
N MET A 382 20.10 -13.64 7.15
CA MET A 382 19.66 -14.13 8.44
C MET A 382 20.42 -13.37 9.53
N ALA A 383 19.70 -12.72 10.45
CA ALA A 383 20.30 -11.95 11.52
C ALA A 383 20.00 -12.52 12.91
N GLY A 384 20.93 -12.30 13.83
CA GLY A 384 20.72 -12.58 15.24
C GLY A 384 21.75 -11.88 16.12
N ILE A 385 21.34 -11.61 17.37
CA ILE A 385 22.24 -11.12 18.42
C ILE A 385 22.52 -12.25 19.40
N ASN A 386 23.74 -12.78 19.39
CA ASN A 386 24.21 -13.85 20.25
C ASN A 386 25.20 -13.33 21.32
N GLY A 387 24.71 -13.00 22.52
CA GLY A 387 25.58 -12.66 23.64
C GLY A 387 24.84 -12.33 24.93
N GLY A 388 25.45 -12.65 26.07
CA GLY A 388 24.99 -12.30 27.42
C GLY A 388 25.63 -11.02 27.99
N GLY A 389 26.35 -10.26 27.16
CA GLY A 389 27.06 -9.05 27.56
C GLY A 389 26.16 -7.84 27.84
N ASN A 390 26.73 -6.77 28.39
CA ASN A 390 26.05 -5.48 28.58
C ASN A 390 25.98 -4.59 27.32
N GLY A 391 26.22 -5.18 26.15
CA GLY A 391 26.01 -4.50 24.87
C GLY A 391 24.54 -4.12 24.66
N LEU A 392 24.34 -3.11 23.83
CA LEU A 392 23.03 -2.52 23.56
C LEU A 392 22.39 -3.04 22.24
N GLY A 393 23.12 -3.89 21.51
CA GLY A 393 22.68 -4.43 20.22
C GLY A 393 22.68 -3.36 19.14
N ILE A 394 21.54 -3.21 18.46
CA ILE A 394 21.36 -2.28 17.35
C ILE A 394 20.63 -1.03 17.84
N PHE A 395 21.22 0.14 17.61
CA PHE A 395 20.55 1.44 17.68
C PHE A 395 20.28 1.98 16.29
N GLY A 396 19.01 1.99 15.90
CA GLY A 396 18.55 2.36 14.57
C GLY A 396 17.47 1.40 14.09
N ALA A 397 17.48 1.10 12.81
CA ALA A 397 16.53 0.18 12.18
C ALA A 397 17.25 -0.89 11.36
N ILE A 398 16.64 -2.08 11.30
CA ILE A 398 17.19 -3.25 10.62
C ILE A 398 16.11 -3.95 9.79
N TRP A 399 16.37 -4.12 8.51
CA TRP A 399 15.49 -4.77 7.54
C TRP A 399 16.21 -5.98 6.93
N ILE A 400 15.70 -7.19 7.16
CA ILE A 400 16.42 -8.46 6.93
C ILE A 400 15.49 -9.60 6.51
N ASN A 401 16.01 -10.70 5.96
CA ASN A 401 15.17 -11.84 5.61
C ASN A 401 14.64 -12.57 6.84
N THR A 402 15.56 -13.07 7.68
CA THR A 402 15.20 -13.97 8.78
C THR A 402 15.78 -13.46 10.08
N TRP A 403 14.96 -13.39 11.13
CA TRP A 403 15.46 -13.17 12.49
C TRP A 403 15.61 -14.52 13.18
N ALA A 404 16.85 -14.96 13.38
CA ALA A 404 17.16 -16.31 13.79
C ALA A 404 17.37 -16.48 15.29
N GLY A 405 16.96 -17.65 15.78
CA GLY A 405 17.24 -18.12 17.13
C GLY A 405 18.64 -18.70 17.32
N PRO A 406 18.91 -19.35 18.47
CA PRO A 406 20.16 -20.04 18.70
C PRO A 406 20.54 -20.94 17.50
N PRO A 407 21.80 -20.91 17.02
CA PRO A 407 22.97 -20.25 17.60
C PRO A 407 23.19 -18.79 17.18
N PHE A 408 22.31 -18.18 16.39
CA PHE A 408 22.40 -16.78 15.94
C PHE A 408 21.80 -15.80 16.95
N GLY A 409 20.73 -16.20 17.63
CA GLY A 409 20.07 -15.45 18.71
C GLY A 409 20.52 -15.88 20.11
N SER A 410 20.26 -15.03 21.10
CA SER A 410 20.48 -15.31 22.52
C SER A 410 19.15 -15.34 23.29
N ASN A 411 19.16 -15.99 24.45
CA ASN A 411 18.04 -15.98 25.38
C ASN A 411 17.96 -14.69 26.24
N SER A 412 18.74 -13.66 25.90
CA SER A 412 18.75 -12.36 26.59
C SER A 412 17.36 -11.74 26.57
N ASN A 413 16.97 -11.12 27.69
CA ASN A 413 15.73 -10.36 27.82
C ASN A 413 15.87 -8.87 27.46
N LYS A 414 16.98 -8.50 26.82
CA LYS A 414 17.29 -7.09 26.49
C LYS A 414 16.63 -6.66 25.18
N ASN A 415 16.50 -5.35 25.04
CA ASN A 415 16.17 -4.74 23.76
C ASN A 415 17.35 -4.92 22.80
N VAL A 416 17.13 -5.63 21.71
CA VAL A 416 18.14 -5.95 20.69
C VAL A 416 18.11 -4.98 19.52
N VAL A 417 16.96 -4.34 19.29
CA VAL A 417 16.80 -3.23 18.33
C VAL A 417 16.13 -2.08 19.06
N ASN A 418 16.77 -0.92 19.00
CA ASN A 418 16.33 0.30 19.65
C ASN A 418 16.25 1.42 18.60
N LEU A 419 15.04 1.79 18.19
CA LEU A 419 14.84 2.93 17.30
C LEU A 419 14.79 4.22 18.13
N PRO A 420 15.76 5.13 17.98
CA PRO A 420 15.72 6.40 18.69
C PRO A 420 14.71 7.36 18.05
N THR A 421 14.13 8.25 18.85
CA THR A 421 13.16 9.26 18.38
C THR A 421 13.76 10.28 17.41
N SER A 422 15.09 10.41 17.40
CA SER A 422 15.85 11.27 16.48
C SER A 422 16.13 10.62 15.13
N PHE A 423 15.65 9.40 14.88
CA PHE A 423 15.93 8.72 13.62
C PHE A 423 15.26 9.44 12.44
N ASN A 424 16.06 9.91 11.48
CA ASN A 424 15.57 10.65 10.32
C ASN A 424 15.53 9.79 9.05
N TRP A 425 14.33 9.34 8.70
CA TRP A 425 14.05 8.54 7.50
C TRP A 425 14.31 9.27 6.19
N SER A 426 14.29 10.61 6.18
CA SER A 426 14.53 11.41 4.96
C SER A 426 15.98 11.34 4.47
N LEU A 427 16.91 10.81 5.27
CA LEU A 427 18.31 10.63 4.90
C LEU A 427 18.58 9.31 4.15
N LEU A 428 17.60 8.39 4.13
CA LEU A 428 17.71 7.15 3.38
C LEU A 428 17.60 7.39 1.87
N PRO A 429 18.12 6.49 1.01
CA PRO A 429 17.88 6.53 -0.42
C PRO A 429 16.38 6.53 -0.76
N SER A 430 15.99 7.25 -1.82
CA SER A 430 14.57 7.37 -2.24
C SER A 430 13.90 6.04 -2.55
N THR A 431 14.68 5.03 -3.00
CA THR A 431 14.20 3.66 -3.21
C THR A 431 13.62 3.02 -1.95
N LEU A 432 14.16 3.38 -0.78
CA LEU A 432 13.71 2.89 0.53
C LEU A 432 12.66 3.79 1.17
N GLN A 433 12.60 5.07 0.79
CA GLN A 433 11.57 6.00 1.27
C GLN A 433 10.21 5.71 0.63
N ASN A 434 10.20 5.39 -0.67
CA ASN A 434 8.98 5.16 -1.43
C ASN A 434 8.35 3.78 -1.20
N SER A 435 8.93 2.96 -0.32
CA SER A 435 8.53 1.56 -0.13
C SER A 435 7.18 1.40 0.57
N PHE A 436 6.72 2.42 1.30
CA PHE A 436 5.46 2.39 2.03
C PHE A 436 4.41 3.26 1.31
N SER A 437 3.47 2.62 0.61
CA SER A 437 2.31 3.31 0.06
C SER A 437 1.28 3.54 1.16
N LYS A 438 0.73 4.74 1.24
CA LYS A 438 -0.49 5.00 2.01
C LYS A 438 -1.53 5.63 1.11
N ILE A 439 -2.76 5.18 1.25
CA ILE A 439 -3.89 5.80 0.59
C ILE A 439 -4.46 6.89 1.47
N GLN A 440 -4.64 8.08 0.91
CA GLN A 440 -5.35 9.17 1.58
C GLN A 440 -6.86 9.11 1.30
N PRO A 441 -7.68 9.83 2.08
CA PRO A 441 -9.08 10.03 1.73
C PRO A 441 -9.24 10.51 0.30
N ILE A 442 -10.29 10.04 -0.37
CA ILE A 442 -10.61 10.42 -1.73
C ILE A 442 -10.87 11.94 -1.76
N THR A 443 -10.17 12.64 -2.64
CA THR A 443 -10.22 14.10 -2.75
C THR A 443 -11.17 14.57 -3.84
N ALA A 444 -11.43 13.72 -4.84
CA ALA A 444 -12.31 14.02 -5.95
C ALA A 444 -13.04 12.77 -6.44
N TRP A 445 -14.29 12.96 -6.85
CA TRP A 445 -15.10 11.96 -7.53
C TRP A 445 -15.85 12.62 -8.69
N ARG A 446 -16.07 11.85 -9.76
CA ARG A 446 -16.87 12.28 -10.90
C ARG A 446 -17.74 11.12 -11.41
N GLN A 447 -18.91 11.46 -11.91
CA GLN A 447 -19.76 10.50 -12.61
C GLN A 447 -19.28 10.37 -14.05
N GLU A 448 -19.26 9.16 -14.57
CA GLU A 448 -18.96 8.88 -15.97
C GLU A 448 -20.21 8.35 -16.67
N ALA A 449 -20.51 8.89 -17.84
CA ALA A 449 -21.63 8.42 -18.66
C ALA A 449 -21.16 7.20 -19.45
N ASP A 450 -21.80 6.05 -19.19
CA ASP A 450 -21.58 4.76 -19.85
C ASP A 450 -20.15 4.19 -19.67
N PRO A 451 -19.90 3.36 -18.63
CA PRO A 451 -18.58 2.79 -18.34
C PRO A 451 -18.07 1.80 -19.38
N PHE A 452 -18.91 1.31 -20.28
CA PHE A 452 -18.56 0.24 -21.23
C PHE A 452 -18.36 0.75 -22.66
N ARG A 453 -18.66 2.02 -22.93
CA ARG A 453 -18.47 2.63 -24.25
C ARG A 453 -17.02 3.08 -24.41
N THR A 454 -16.23 2.28 -25.13
CA THR A 454 -14.90 2.68 -25.57
C THR A 454 -15.03 3.96 -26.40
N SER A 455 -14.24 4.98 -26.06
CA SER A 455 -13.96 6.07 -26.99
C SER A 455 -13.35 5.47 -28.25
N ASN A 456 -14.10 5.45 -29.34
CA ASN A 456 -13.57 5.19 -30.68
C ASN A 456 -12.76 6.39 -31.16
#